data_AF-A0A542GA76-F1
#
_entry.id   AF-A0A542GA76-F1
#
_cell.length_a   1.000
_cell.length_b   1.000
_cell.length_c   1.000
_cell.angle_alpha   90.00
_cell.angle_beta   90.00
_cell.angle_gamma   90.00
#
_symmetry.space_group_name_H-M   'P 1'
#
loop_
_entity.id
_entity.type
_entity.pdbx_description
1 polymer ?
#
loop_
_entity_poly.entity_id
_entity_poly.type
_entity_poly.pdbx_seq_one_letter_code
_entity_poly.pdbx_strand_id
1 'polypeptide(L)'
;MTTDDGPTGVHPTDGSHSLLSKEPAATGPQQPNPGNSSKRERPKTILALMEYAYSEAGRKLNLSRKDIFELSVRPEDEQAETDTVRQLAGRDLLFAVPPALLSSLAELGSETLVRRRVLDLVVVAFASHKLFEGRIEHLTEQQPLKRLTAEEVNRAAKQVRFSDLGLKDESEFTDAGRERLRTNAVTALELFRVLRDRWTSRQFIEDMSATVWDAPALPSAYKTAAVLATARNTEALSQVSRHFESVLRDSKRETEKAISQAREQELRAIRAEGLGNRLATDLEKVRADAAELAARANELELRLSVEQSNRVVDKSHHVDDYEALRTQVIRRLATQAELLGDGLHALRHGSTGVAEEFVDRALTAIGGEVTRLKELDGGVQ
;
A
#
# COMPACT_ATOMS: atom_id res chain seq x y z
N MET A 1 10.70 -31.88 -66.82
CA MET A 1 9.68 -30.81 -66.99
C MET A 1 10.39 -29.51 -66.63
N THR A 2 11.17 -28.88 -67.53
CA THR A 2 10.74 -27.89 -68.57
C THR A 2 10.00 -26.71 -67.92
N THR A 3 10.40 -25.45 -68.01
CA THR A 3 11.23 -24.66 -68.96
C THR A 3 11.38 -23.27 -68.30
N ASP A 4 12.57 -22.77 -67.96
CA ASP A 4 13.45 -21.90 -68.78
C ASP A 4 12.77 -21.23 -69.99
N ASP A 5 12.71 -19.89 -69.99
CA ASP A 5 12.73 -19.02 -71.17
C ASP A 5 12.48 -17.55 -70.75
N GLY A 6 13.55 -16.74 -70.77
CA GLY A 6 13.42 -15.35 -71.21
C GLY A 6 13.35 -15.32 -72.74
N PRO A 7 12.90 -14.21 -73.36
CA PRO A 7 13.89 -13.39 -74.07
C PRO A 7 13.61 -11.87 -74.11
N THR A 8 14.73 -11.13 -74.27
CA THR A 8 14.97 -9.92 -75.11
C THR A 8 13.78 -9.43 -75.95
N GLY A 9 13.40 -8.16 -76.01
CA GLY A 9 14.21 -6.95 -76.20
C GLY A 9 13.96 -6.39 -77.61
N VAL A 10 13.23 -5.27 -77.76
CA VAL A 10 13.15 -4.48 -79.02
C VAL A 10 12.83 -2.99 -78.73
N HIS A 11 13.77 -2.11 -79.02
CA HIS A 11 13.58 -0.77 -79.60
C HIS A 11 14.15 -0.85 -81.04
N PRO A 12 13.98 0.10 -81.99
CA PRO A 12 13.41 1.47 -81.91
C PRO A 12 12.46 1.83 -83.08
N THR A 13 11.86 3.04 -83.08
CA THR A 13 11.90 3.96 -84.24
C THR A 13 11.45 5.38 -83.87
N ASP A 14 12.21 6.32 -84.43
CA ASP A 14 12.08 7.78 -84.44
C ASP A 14 10.79 8.32 -85.05
N GLY A 15 10.46 9.57 -84.68
CA GLY A 15 9.39 10.34 -85.31
C GLY A 15 9.19 11.77 -84.83
N SER A 16 10.26 12.58 -84.82
CA SER A 16 10.28 14.01 -85.17
C SER A 16 9.50 15.08 -84.36
N HIS A 17 10.29 15.87 -83.63
CA HIS A 17 10.35 17.34 -83.63
C HIS A 17 9.08 18.20 -83.46
N SER A 18 9.01 18.91 -82.33
CA SER A 18 8.86 20.38 -82.37
C SER A 18 9.71 21.06 -81.30
N LEU A 19 10.49 22.00 -81.80
CA LEU A 19 11.48 22.81 -81.11
C LEU A 19 10.84 24.11 -80.61
N LEU A 20 11.40 24.62 -79.51
CA LEU A 20 11.46 26.02 -79.07
C LEU A 20 10.21 26.62 -78.40
N SER A 21 10.30 26.78 -77.07
CA SER A 21 10.48 28.14 -76.52
C SER A 21 11.16 28.08 -75.15
N LYS A 22 12.12 29.00 -75.00
CA LYS A 22 13.09 29.13 -73.93
C LYS A 22 12.67 30.32 -73.05
N GLU A 23 12.74 30.10 -71.73
CA GLU A 23 12.87 31.08 -70.62
C GLU A 23 11.67 31.95 -70.20
N PRO A 24 11.64 32.48 -68.95
CA PRO A 24 12.62 32.34 -67.86
C PRO A 24 12.05 31.85 -66.51
N ALA A 25 13.00 31.58 -65.62
CA ALA A 25 12.83 31.19 -64.22
C ALA A 25 11.89 32.11 -63.42
N ALA A 26 10.97 31.48 -62.69
CA ALA A 26 10.31 32.09 -61.54
C ALA A 26 10.96 31.54 -60.27
N THR A 27 11.74 32.42 -59.65
CA THR A 27 12.46 32.29 -58.39
C THR A 27 11.53 31.85 -57.27
N GLY A 28 11.53 30.56 -56.94
CA GLY A 28 11.04 30.08 -55.66
C GLY A 28 11.96 30.56 -54.53
N PRO A 29 11.45 30.89 -53.34
CA PRO A 29 12.27 31.42 -52.26
C PRO A 29 13.37 30.42 -51.89
N GLN A 30 14.60 30.89 -52.06
CA GLN A 30 15.83 30.23 -51.67
C GLN A 30 15.74 29.64 -50.26
N GLN A 31 16.00 28.34 -50.17
CA GLN A 31 16.52 27.75 -48.94
C GLN A 31 17.72 28.58 -48.47
N PRO A 32 17.80 28.98 -47.19
CA PRO A 32 18.98 29.64 -46.69
C PRO A 32 20.16 28.65 -46.72
N ASN A 33 21.15 28.96 -47.55
CA ASN A 33 22.46 28.31 -47.60
C ASN A 33 23.02 28.10 -46.18
N PRO A 34 23.60 26.93 -45.85
CA PRO A 34 24.29 26.68 -44.59
C PRO A 34 25.73 27.24 -44.64
N GLY A 35 25.87 28.50 -45.03
CA GLY A 35 27.16 29.10 -45.37
C GLY A 35 27.20 30.59 -45.05
N ASN A 36 27.13 30.93 -43.77
CA ASN A 36 27.77 32.10 -43.14
C ASN A 36 27.38 32.17 -41.66
N SER A 37 27.95 31.28 -40.84
CA SER A 37 28.19 31.64 -39.45
C SER A 37 29.36 32.62 -39.46
N SER A 38 29.06 33.92 -39.55
CA SER A 38 30.01 34.96 -39.18
C SER A 38 30.65 34.55 -37.85
N LYS A 39 31.99 34.49 -37.78
CA LYS A 39 32.74 34.15 -36.56
C LYS A 39 32.39 35.18 -35.47
N ARG A 40 31.28 34.97 -34.75
CA ARG A 40 30.90 35.76 -33.59
C ARG A 40 31.94 35.49 -32.52
N GLU A 41 32.38 36.54 -31.84
CA GLU A 41 33.37 36.44 -30.78
C GLU A 41 32.84 35.49 -29.69
N ARG A 42 33.70 34.60 -29.18
CA ARG A 42 33.30 33.65 -28.15
C ARG A 42 33.01 34.39 -26.85
N PRO A 43 31.96 34.00 -26.12
CA PRO A 43 31.58 34.69 -24.89
C PRO A 43 32.66 34.51 -23.82
N LYS A 44 33.05 35.62 -23.17
CA LYS A 44 34.02 35.64 -22.05
C LYS A 44 33.37 36.00 -20.71
N THR A 45 32.15 36.52 -20.74
CA THR A 45 31.36 36.93 -19.56
C THR A 45 29.98 36.27 -19.62
N ILE A 46 29.29 36.21 -18.48
CA ILE A 46 27.92 35.68 -18.41
C ILE A 46 26.97 36.49 -19.30
N LEU A 47 27.06 37.82 -19.29
CA LEU A 47 26.29 38.69 -20.18
C LEU A 47 26.47 38.31 -21.65
N ALA A 48 27.73 38.20 -22.11
CA ALA A 48 28.04 37.84 -23.50
C ALA A 48 27.54 36.44 -23.86
N LEU A 49 27.53 35.50 -22.90
CA LEU A 49 26.94 34.18 -23.10
C LEU A 49 25.43 34.27 -23.33
N MET A 50 24.70 35.06 -22.55
CA MET A 50 23.25 35.23 -22.71
C MET A 50 22.94 35.88 -24.06
N GLU A 51 23.62 36.95 -24.43
CA GLU A 51 23.46 37.60 -25.73
C GLU A 51 23.77 36.64 -26.88
N TYR A 52 24.85 35.87 -26.77
CA TYR A 52 25.19 34.83 -27.73
C TYR A 52 24.07 33.79 -27.86
N ALA A 53 23.55 33.28 -26.74
CA ALA A 53 22.50 32.26 -26.74
C ALA A 53 21.20 32.78 -27.38
N TYR A 54 20.78 34.01 -27.06
CA TYR A 54 19.61 34.62 -27.69
C TYR A 54 19.83 34.95 -29.17
N SER A 55 21.06 35.28 -29.57
CA SER A 55 21.41 35.51 -30.97
C SER A 55 21.37 34.25 -31.85
N GLU A 56 21.42 33.06 -31.24
CA GLU A 56 21.28 31.75 -31.89
C GLU A 56 19.83 31.24 -31.92
N ALA A 57 18.89 31.97 -31.30
CA ALA A 57 17.46 31.72 -31.35
C ALA A 57 17.05 30.25 -31.05
N GLY A 58 17.66 29.66 -30.01
CA GLY A 58 17.37 28.31 -29.55
C GLY A 58 18.05 27.18 -30.31
N ARG A 59 18.99 27.49 -31.21
CA ARG A 59 19.87 26.47 -31.82
C ARG A 59 20.89 25.96 -30.80
N LYS A 60 21.43 24.74 -31.02
CA LYS A 60 22.52 24.20 -30.20
C LYS A 60 23.70 25.17 -30.22
N LEU A 61 24.12 25.61 -29.04
CA LEU A 61 25.22 26.56 -28.89
C LEU A 61 26.53 25.88 -29.26
N ASN A 62 27.30 26.49 -30.16
CA ASN A 62 28.61 25.99 -30.55
C ASN A 62 29.68 26.45 -29.57
N LEU A 63 29.62 25.91 -28.35
CA LEU A 63 30.53 26.20 -27.26
C LEU A 63 31.39 24.97 -26.93
N SER A 64 32.62 25.21 -26.53
CA SER A 64 33.51 24.20 -25.98
C SER A 64 33.50 24.26 -24.45
N ARG A 65 33.94 23.18 -23.80
CA ARG A 65 34.09 23.14 -22.33
C ARG A 65 35.01 24.25 -21.81
N LYS A 66 36.03 24.61 -22.58
CA LYS A 66 36.95 25.71 -22.26
C LYS A 66 36.20 27.06 -22.22
N ASP A 67 35.32 27.30 -23.19
CA ASP A 67 34.56 28.56 -23.26
C ASP A 67 33.66 28.75 -22.03
N ILE A 68 33.08 27.67 -21.48
CA ILE A 68 32.27 27.71 -20.25
C ILE A 68 33.14 27.90 -19.00
N PHE A 69 34.32 27.29 -18.96
CA PHE A 69 35.24 27.38 -17.82
C PHE A 69 35.91 28.75 -17.70
N GLU A 70 36.14 29.44 -18.82
CA GLU A 70 36.77 30.77 -18.84
C GLU A 70 35.77 31.92 -18.60
N LEU A 71 34.49 31.62 -18.38
CA LEU A 71 33.48 32.63 -18.10
C LEU A 71 33.76 33.32 -16.77
N SER A 72 33.92 34.64 -16.84
CA SER A 72 34.04 35.47 -15.65
C SER A 72 32.66 35.85 -15.12
N VAL A 73 32.42 35.61 -13.82
CA VAL A 73 31.26 36.11 -13.09
C VAL A 73 31.66 37.42 -12.41
N ARG A 74 30.95 38.51 -12.73
CA ARG A 74 31.22 39.86 -12.23
C ARG A 74 30.02 40.38 -11.43
N PRO A 75 30.12 40.46 -10.10
CA PRO A 75 29.02 40.93 -9.25
C PRO A 75 28.50 42.33 -9.61
N GLU A 76 29.38 43.19 -10.12
CA GLU A 76 29.05 44.55 -10.57
C GLU A 76 28.11 44.58 -11.80
N ASP A 77 28.12 43.54 -12.62
CA ASP A 77 27.32 43.46 -13.86
C ASP A 77 25.94 42.81 -13.62
N GLU A 78 25.62 42.40 -12.38
CA GLU A 78 24.46 41.53 -12.12
C GLU A 78 23.11 42.13 -12.50
N GLN A 79 22.96 43.44 -12.29
CA GLN A 79 21.74 44.16 -12.64
C GLN A 79 21.62 44.31 -14.16
N ALA A 80 22.74 44.66 -14.83
CA ALA A 80 22.79 44.79 -16.29
C ALA A 80 22.49 43.46 -16.99
N GLU A 81 23.01 42.35 -16.47
CA GLU A 81 22.68 40.99 -16.93
C GLU A 81 21.18 40.68 -16.79
N THR A 82 20.61 41.01 -15.65
CA THR A 82 19.19 40.78 -15.36
C THR A 82 18.29 41.57 -16.29
N ASP A 83 18.58 42.86 -16.49
CA ASP A 83 17.80 43.74 -17.35
C ASP A 83 17.90 43.34 -18.82
N THR A 84 19.10 42.95 -19.27
CA THR A 84 19.33 42.44 -20.62
C THR A 84 18.56 41.14 -20.86
N VAL A 85 18.65 40.17 -19.95
CA VAL A 85 17.91 38.90 -20.08
C VAL A 85 16.41 39.13 -20.06
N ARG A 86 15.89 40.04 -19.22
CA ARG A 86 14.47 40.40 -19.22
C ARG A 86 14.03 40.92 -20.59
N GLN A 87 14.82 41.78 -21.21
CA GLN A 87 14.54 42.33 -22.54
C GLN A 87 14.59 41.26 -23.64
N LEU A 88 15.63 40.40 -23.62
CA LEU A 88 15.81 39.34 -24.61
C LEU A 88 14.76 38.23 -24.47
N ALA A 89 14.49 37.78 -23.25
CA ALA A 89 13.48 36.76 -22.95
C ALA A 89 12.07 37.21 -23.33
N GLY A 90 11.74 38.50 -23.16
CA GLY A 90 10.45 39.05 -23.59
C GLY A 90 10.21 38.97 -25.12
N ARG A 91 11.26 38.73 -25.91
CA ARG A 91 11.17 38.54 -27.37
C ARG A 91 11.19 37.06 -27.79
N ASP A 92 11.47 36.14 -26.86
CA ASP A 92 11.51 34.70 -27.11
C ASP A 92 10.13 34.06 -26.88
N LEU A 93 9.22 34.27 -27.84
CA LEU A 93 7.81 33.87 -27.74
C LEU A 93 7.59 32.35 -27.64
N LEU A 94 8.55 31.55 -28.11
CA LEU A 94 8.49 30.08 -28.08
C LEU A 94 9.39 29.49 -26.99
N PHE A 95 9.97 30.34 -26.14
CA PHE A 95 10.86 29.95 -25.05
C PHE A 95 12.00 29.02 -25.50
N ALA A 96 12.54 29.24 -26.70
CA ALA A 96 13.47 28.32 -27.35
C ALA A 96 14.91 28.41 -26.82
N VAL A 97 15.30 29.53 -26.23
CA VAL A 97 16.69 29.77 -25.79
C VAL A 97 17.01 29.07 -24.47
N PRO A 98 16.18 29.15 -23.40
CA PRO A 98 16.45 28.49 -22.13
C PRO A 98 16.77 26.98 -22.22
N PRO A 99 16.02 26.13 -22.94
CA PRO A 99 16.35 24.71 -23.01
C PRO A 99 17.67 24.45 -23.76
N ALA A 100 17.99 25.22 -24.82
CA ALA A 100 19.24 25.08 -25.54
C ALA A 100 20.45 25.46 -24.67
N LEU A 101 20.35 26.58 -23.94
CA LEU A 101 21.38 27.05 -23.01
C LEU A 101 21.63 26.04 -21.89
N LEU A 102 20.57 25.57 -21.22
CA LEU A 102 20.67 24.60 -20.13
C LEU A 102 21.21 23.25 -20.60
N SER A 103 20.83 22.81 -21.80
CA SER A 103 21.35 21.58 -22.40
C SER A 103 22.85 21.67 -22.65
N SER A 104 23.33 22.78 -23.25
CA SER A 104 24.76 23.02 -23.44
C SER A 104 25.51 23.10 -22.10
N LEU A 105 24.91 23.70 -21.07
CA LEU A 105 25.50 23.78 -19.74
C LEU A 105 25.62 22.40 -19.06
N ALA A 106 24.61 21.54 -19.25
CA ALA A 106 24.61 20.16 -18.75
C ALA A 106 25.61 19.27 -19.49
N GLU A 107 25.71 19.40 -20.81
CA GLU A 107 26.64 18.63 -21.67
C GLU A 107 28.11 18.99 -21.39
N LEU A 108 28.43 20.28 -21.34
CA LEU A 108 29.81 20.75 -21.21
C LEU A 108 30.31 20.73 -19.77
N GLY A 109 29.38 20.77 -18.80
CA GLY A 109 29.69 20.99 -17.40
C GLY A 109 30.13 22.43 -17.13
N SER A 110 29.88 22.90 -15.90
CA SER A 110 30.23 24.25 -15.47
C SER A 110 30.66 24.28 -14.02
N GLU A 111 31.50 25.25 -13.69
CA GLU A 111 31.82 25.59 -12.31
C GLU A 111 30.57 26.03 -11.54
N THR A 112 30.56 25.80 -10.23
CA THR A 112 29.37 26.04 -9.39
C THR A 112 28.88 27.50 -9.44
N LEU A 113 29.79 28.47 -9.50
CA LEU A 113 29.43 29.90 -9.54
C LEU A 113 28.79 30.29 -10.88
N VAL A 114 29.42 29.90 -12.00
CA VAL A 114 28.88 30.11 -13.36
C VAL A 114 27.53 29.42 -13.49
N ARG A 115 27.41 28.16 -13.07
CA ARG A 115 26.15 27.41 -13.09
C ARG A 115 25.05 28.15 -12.33
N ARG A 116 25.33 28.57 -11.09
CA ARG A 116 24.36 29.27 -10.25
C ARG A 116 23.90 30.56 -10.91
N ARG A 117 24.83 31.37 -11.42
CA ARG A 117 24.50 32.64 -12.05
C ARG A 117 23.66 32.47 -13.32
N VAL A 118 24.00 31.49 -14.17
CA VAL A 118 23.19 31.16 -15.35
C VAL A 118 21.80 30.68 -14.95
N LEU A 119 21.67 29.88 -13.90
CA LEU A 119 20.36 29.44 -13.40
C LEU A 119 19.54 30.64 -12.88
N ASP A 120 20.14 31.59 -12.16
CA ASP A 120 19.46 32.80 -11.69
C ASP A 120 18.93 33.63 -12.88
N LEU A 121 19.72 33.79 -13.93
CA LEU A 121 19.29 34.48 -15.15
C LEU A 121 18.23 33.69 -15.93
N VAL A 122 18.27 32.37 -15.92
CA VAL A 122 17.20 31.55 -16.48
C VAL A 122 15.90 31.74 -15.69
N VAL A 123 15.94 31.90 -14.36
CA VAL A 123 14.74 32.29 -13.57
C VAL A 123 14.19 33.64 -14.03
N VAL A 124 15.05 34.60 -14.37
CA VAL A 124 14.61 35.88 -14.98
C VAL A 124 13.91 35.63 -16.31
N ALA A 125 14.44 34.73 -17.15
CA ALA A 125 13.79 34.37 -18.41
C ALA A 125 12.42 33.72 -18.20
N PHE A 126 12.30 32.79 -17.24
CA PHE A 126 11.00 32.22 -16.83
C PHE A 126 10.03 33.32 -16.40
N ALA A 127 10.45 34.23 -15.52
CA ALA A 127 9.62 35.31 -15.01
C ALA A 127 9.17 36.32 -16.07
N SER A 128 9.95 36.46 -17.14
CA SER A 128 9.65 37.37 -18.25
C SER A 128 8.64 36.80 -19.24
N HIS A 129 8.37 35.49 -19.19
CA HIS A 129 7.51 34.80 -20.14
C HIS A 129 6.11 34.54 -19.56
N LYS A 130 5.07 34.88 -20.33
CA LYS A 130 3.66 34.87 -19.89
C LYS A 130 3.14 33.50 -19.44
N LEU A 131 3.70 32.42 -19.99
CA LEU A 131 3.45 31.05 -19.53
C LEU A 131 3.67 30.84 -18.02
N PHE A 132 4.64 31.54 -17.42
CA PHE A 132 5.03 31.36 -16.02
C PHE A 132 4.52 32.48 -15.10
N GLU A 133 3.67 33.37 -15.61
CA GLU A 133 3.02 34.41 -14.81
C GLU A 133 2.24 33.77 -13.64
N GLY A 134 2.50 34.25 -12.42
CA GLY A 134 1.92 33.68 -11.19
C GLY A 134 2.50 32.34 -10.74
N ARG A 135 3.56 31.82 -11.38
CA ARG A 135 4.16 30.50 -11.07
C ARG A 135 5.63 30.56 -10.64
N ILE A 136 6.23 31.74 -10.60
CA ILE A 136 7.67 31.94 -10.30
C ILE A 136 8.02 31.60 -8.85
N GLU A 137 7.11 31.86 -7.92
CA GLU A 137 7.29 31.48 -6.52
C GLU A 137 7.46 29.96 -6.39
N HIS A 138 6.61 29.19 -7.07
CA HIS A 138 6.71 27.72 -7.12
C HIS A 138 7.94 27.22 -7.89
N LEU A 139 8.49 28.02 -8.82
CA LEU A 139 9.71 27.65 -9.54
C LEU A 139 10.93 27.65 -8.61
N THR A 140 11.03 28.63 -7.71
CA THR A 140 12.17 28.80 -6.78
C THR A 140 12.01 28.04 -5.47
N GLU A 141 10.82 27.49 -5.21
CA GLU A 141 10.48 26.74 -4.01
C GLU A 141 11.35 25.48 -3.82
N GLN A 142 11.79 25.23 -2.59
CA GLN A 142 12.59 24.06 -2.23
C GLN A 142 11.73 22.92 -1.66
N GLN A 143 10.48 23.16 -1.29
CA GLN A 143 9.58 22.10 -0.82
C GLN A 143 8.98 21.31 -2.00
N PRO A 144 9.21 19.98 -2.12
CA PRO A 144 8.75 19.18 -3.26
C PRO A 144 7.25 19.31 -3.58
N LEU A 145 6.41 19.42 -2.55
CA LEU A 145 4.95 19.50 -2.69
C LEU A 145 4.43 20.84 -3.24
N LYS A 146 5.26 21.88 -3.22
CA LYS A 146 4.92 23.24 -3.67
C LYS A 146 5.72 23.68 -4.90
N ARG A 147 6.54 22.77 -5.44
CA ARG A 147 7.34 23.03 -6.64
C ARG A 147 6.49 22.95 -7.88
N LEU A 148 6.72 23.89 -8.80
CA LEU A 148 6.11 23.88 -10.13
C LEU A 148 6.46 22.59 -10.87
N THR A 149 5.46 21.83 -11.33
CA THR A 149 5.64 20.53 -12.00
C THR A 149 5.64 20.61 -13.53
N ALA A 150 6.23 19.61 -14.19
CA ALA A 150 6.19 19.47 -15.65
C ALA A 150 4.75 19.39 -16.16
N GLU A 151 3.86 18.69 -15.45
CA GLU A 151 2.44 18.59 -15.81
C GLU A 151 1.71 19.94 -15.75
N GLU A 152 2.01 20.75 -14.74
CA GLU A 152 1.43 22.09 -14.62
C GLU A 152 1.88 23.00 -15.76
N VAL A 153 3.16 22.98 -16.12
CA VAL A 153 3.69 23.73 -17.27
C VAL A 153 3.12 23.20 -18.58
N ASN A 154 3.02 21.88 -18.74
CA ASN A 154 2.42 21.23 -19.91
C ASN A 154 0.95 21.65 -20.08
N ARG A 155 0.18 21.67 -19.00
CA ARG A 155 -1.22 22.11 -18.99
C ARG A 155 -1.35 23.60 -19.29
N ALA A 156 -0.51 24.43 -18.67
CA ALA A 156 -0.48 25.86 -18.91
C ALA A 156 -0.17 26.17 -20.38
N ALA A 157 0.83 25.51 -20.98
CA ALA A 157 1.21 25.72 -22.38
C ALA A 157 0.10 25.36 -23.37
N LYS A 158 -0.72 24.35 -23.05
CA LYS A 158 -1.93 24.02 -23.84
C LYS A 158 -2.99 25.12 -23.79
N GLN A 159 -3.05 25.89 -22.70
CA GLN A 159 -4.06 26.93 -22.46
C GLN A 159 -3.64 28.33 -22.94
N VAL A 160 -2.34 28.57 -23.17
CA VAL A 160 -1.82 29.87 -23.66
C VAL A 160 -2.48 30.25 -24.98
N ARG A 161 -2.93 31.49 -25.09
CA ARG A 161 -3.49 32.05 -26.33
C ARG A 161 -2.45 32.92 -27.05
N PHE A 162 -2.66 33.16 -28.35
CA PHE A 162 -1.80 34.04 -29.13
C PHE A 162 -1.73 35.46 -28.54
N SER A 163 -2.87 35.96 -28.02
CA SER A 163 -2.95 37.25 -27.33
C SER A 163 -2.06 37.35 -26.10
N ASP A 164 -1.89 36.24 -25.37
CA ASP A 164 -1.08 36.19 -24.16
C ASP A 164 0.41 36.33 -24.51
N LEU A 165 0.80 35.96 -25.73
CA LEU A 165 2.16 36.10 -26.25
C LEU A 165 2.40 37.45 -26.94
N GLY A 166 1.40 38.35 -26.95
CA GLY A 166 1.48 39.64 -27.66
C GLY A 166 1.44 39.51 -29.18
N LEU A 167 1.01 38.36 -29.71
CA LEU A 167 0.77 38.16 -31.14
C LEU A 167 -0.55 38.82 -31.55
N LYS A 168 -0.62 39.27 -32.80
CA LYS A 168 -1.78 40.04 -33.29
C LYS A 168 -2.87 39.16 -33.87
N ASP A 169 -2.49 37.99 -34.39
CA ASP A 169 -3.38 37.08 -35.08
C ASP A 169 -3.16 35.63 -34.61
N GLU A 170 -4.23 34.85 -34.61
CA GLU A 170 -4.22 33.43 -34.27
C GLU A 170 -3.41 32.61 -35.28
N SER A 171 -3.38 33.06 -36.54
CA SER A 171 -2.56 32.44 -37.59
C SER A 171 -1.05 32.46 -37.29
N GLU A 172 -0.58 33.40 -36.48
CA GLU A 172 0.82 33.50 -36.05
C GLU A 172 1.19 32.42 -35.01
N PHE A 173 0.20 31.81 -34.34
CA PHE A 173 0.40 30.79 -33.32
C PHE A 173 -0.23 29.44 -33.70
N THR A 174 0.34 28.84 -34.73
CA THR A 174 -0.02 27.50 -35.23
C THR A 174 0.12 26.40 -34.16
N ASP A 175 -0.56 25.27 -34.36
CA ASP A 175 -0.44 24.09 -33.50
C ASP A 175 1.01 23.60 -33.36
N ALA A 176 1.79 23.68 -34.44
CA ALA A 176 3.22 23.35 -34.41
C ALA A 176 4.02 24.34 -33.53
N GLY A 177 3.65 25.62 -33.52
CA GLY A 177 4.22 26.64 -32.64
C GLY A 177 3.86 26.38 -31.17
N ARG A 178 2.61 26.04 -30.89
CA ARG A 178 2.14 25.66 -29.55
C ARG A 178 2.86 24.44 -29.01
N GLU A 179 3.02 23.42 -29.85
CA GLU A 179 3.72 22.19 -29.47
C GLU A 179 5.21 22.43 -29.21
N ARG A 180 5.85 23.34 -29.97
CA ARG A 180 7.22 23.79 -29.71
C ARG A 180 7.34 24.55 -28.40
N LEU A 181 6.46 25.51 -28.13
CA LEU A 181 6.45 26.25 -26.85
C LEU A 181 6.31 25.27 -25.68
N ARG A 182 5.36 24.33 -25.77
CA ARG A 182 5.13 23.29 -24.76
C ARG A 182 6.38 22.45 -24.51
N THR A 183 6.97 21.93 -25.59
CA THR A 183 8.19 21.10 -25.51
C THR A 183 9.35 21.88 -24.91
N ASN A 184 9.57 23.13 -25.36
CA ASN A 184 10.66 23.97 -24.90
C ASN A 184 10.51 24.34 -23.41
N ALA A 185 9.31 24.74 -23.00
CA ALA A 185 9.02 25.13 -21.63
C ALA A 185 9.21 23.98 -20.64
N VAL A 186 8.68 22.78 -20.96
CA VAL A 186 8.87 21.59 -20.14
C VAL A 186 10.33 21.17 -20.12
N THR A 187 10.99 21.10 -21.28
CA THR A 187 12.42 20.74 -21.37
C THR A 187 13.29 21.70 -20.56
N ALA A 188 13.02 23.01 -20.62
CA ALA A 188 13.75 24.01 -19.85
C ALA A 188 13.55 23.83 -18.33
N LEU A 189 12.31 23.59 -17.88
CA LEU A 189 12.04 23.32 -16.46
C LEU A 189 12.78 22.07 -15.99
N GLU A 190 12.73 20.99 -16.76
CA GLU A 190 13.34 19.72 -16.42
C GLU A 190 14.87 19.80 -16.38
N LEU A 191 15.48 20.45 -17.37
CA LEU A 191 16.93 20.68 -17.36
C LEU A 191 17.36 21.62 -16.22
N PHE A 192 16.53 22.62 -15.89
CA PHE A 192 16.77 23.50 -14.76
C PHE A 192 16.76 22.71 -13.44
N ARG A 193 15.83 21.77 -13.26
CA ARG A 193 15.78 20.86 -12.10
C ARG A 193 16.98 19.91 -12.04
N VAL A 194 17.42 19.36 -13.17
CA VAL A 194 18.65 18.56 -13.24
C VAL A 194 19.86 19.37 -12.74
N LEU A 195 20.00 20.62 -13.18
CA LEU A 195 21.15 21.46 -12.85
C LEU A 195 21.10 22.08 -11.46
N ARG A 196 19.92 22.44 -10.96
CA ARG A 196 19.71 23.07 -9.65
C ARG A 196 19.50 22.05 -8.54
N ASP A 197 18.56 21.14 -8.74
CA ASP A 197 18.06 20.20 -7.73
C ASP A 197 18.75 18.84 -7.79
N ARG A 198 19.71 18.67 -8.71
CA ARG A 198 20.47 17.42 -8.94
C ARG A 198 19.55 16.25 -9.24
N TRP A 199 18.49 16.49 -10.02
CA TRP A 199 17.62 15.43 -10.48
C TRP A 199 18.40 14.36 -11.22
N THR A 200 18.00 13.11 -10.99
CA THR A 200 18.59 11.96 -11.65
C THR A 200 18.07 11.84 -13.08
N SER A 201 18.81 11.12 -13.93
CA SER A 201 18.34 10.78 -15.28
C SER A 201 17.01 10.02 -15.26
N ARG A 202 16.76 9.22 -14.23
CA ARG A 202 15.48 8.52 -14.00
C ARG A 202 14.32 9.51 -13.90
N GLN A 203 14.40 10.48 -13.00
CA GLN A 203 13.35 11.48 -12.78
C GLN A 203 13.10 12.32 -14.04
N PHE A 204 14.17 12.75 -14.72
CA PHE A 204 14.06 13.47 -15.98
C PHE A 204 13.35 12.64 -17.06
N ILE A 205 13.71 11.36 -17.23
CA ILE A 205 13.10 10.49 -18.25
C ILE A 205 11.62 10.22 -17.91
N GLU A 206 11.29 9.99 -16.64
CA GLU A 206 9.92 9.79 -16.18
C GLU A 206 9.04 11.01 -16.51
N ASP A 207 9.43 12.22 -16.07
CA ASP A 207 8.66 13.45 -16.33
C ASP A 207 8.56 13.76 -17.83
N MET A 208 9.64 13.60 -18.59
CA MET A 208 9.63 13.81 -20.05
C MET A 208 8.76 12.78 -20.77
N SER A 209 8.74 11.52 -20.32
CA SER A 209 7.89 10.48 -20.90
C SER A 209 6.40 10.71 -20.66
N ALA A 210 6.04 11.21 -19.48
CA ALA A 210 4.66 11.50 -19.12
C ALA A 210 4.10 12.76 -19.79
N THR A 211 4.97 13.67 -20.24
CA THR A 211 4.55 14.99 -20.74
C THR A 211 4.91 15.23 -22.19
N VAL A 212 6.17 15.09 -22.59
CA VAL A 212 6.68 15.49 -23.91
C VAL A 212 6.70 14.32 -24.89
N TRP A 213 7.16 13.15 -24.46
CA TRP A 213 7.33 11.97 -25.31
C TRP A 213 6.10 11.04 -25.32
N ASP A 214 4.95 11.54 -24.88
CA ASP A 214 3.66 10.84 -24.84
C ASP A 214 3.00 10.77 -26.24
N ALA A 215 3.71 10.21 -27.21
CA ALA A 215 3.16 9.94 -28.53
C ALA A 215 2.37 8.61 -28.51
N PRO A 216 1.20 8.56 -29.17
CA PRO A 216 0.41 7.34 -29.20
C PRO A 216 1.16 6.21 -29.92
N ALA A 217 0.97 4.98 -29.43
CA ALA A 217 1.57 3.81 -30.05
C ALA A 217 1.11 3.68 -31.51
N LEU A 218 2.07 3.49 -32.42
CA LEU A 218 1.76 3.25 -33.81
C LEU A 218 1.22 1.81 -33.98
N PRO A 219 0.12 1.62 -34.72
CA PRO A 219 -0.51 0.31 -34.86
C PRO A 219 0.28 -0.66 -35.77
N SER A 220 1.29 -0.17 -36.50
CA SER A 220 2.03 -0.94 -37.49
C SER A 220 3.50 -1.05 -37.13
N ALA A 221 3.99 -2.29 -37.02
CA ALA A 221 5.40 -2.59 -36.78
C ALA A 221 6.33 -1.94 -37.83
N TYR A 222 5.92 -1.91 -39.11
CA TYR A 222 6.70 -1.28 -40.18
C TYR A 222 6.82 0.23 -40.00
N LYS A 223 5.75 0.92 -39.60
CA LYS A 223 5.79 2.36 -39.33
C LYS A 223 6.68 2.66 -38.13
N THR A 224 6.57 1.87 -37.06
CA THR A 224 7.46 1.98 -35.89
C THR A 224 8.91 1.77 -36.29
N ALA A 225 9.22 0.72 -37.05
CA ALA A 225 10.57 0.43 -37.52
C ALA A 225 11.15 1.56 -38.38
N ALA A 226 10.36 2.16 -39.28
CA ALA A 226 10.78 3.29 -40.11
C ALA A 226 11.11 4.53 -39.26
N VAL A 227 10.30 4.83 -38.24
CA VAL A 227 10.57 5.94 -37.31
C VAL A 227 11.85 5.69 -36.50
N LEU A 228 12.03 4.48 -35.98
CA LEU A 228 13.23 4.13 -35.22
C LEU A 228 14.49 4.14 -36.10
N ALA A 229 14.40 3.68 -37.34
CA ALA A 229 15.53 3.66 -38.28
C ALA A 229 15.97 5.08 -38.71
N THR A 230 15.07 6.06 -38.66
CA THR A 230 15.35 7.46 -39.03
C THR A 230 15.79 8.32 -37.84
N ALA A 231 15.79 7.76 -36.63
CA ALA A 231 16.23 8.45 -35.43
C ALA A 231 17.73 8.77 -35.48
N ARG A 232 18.09 10.04 -35.32
CA ARG A 232 19.47 10.52 -35.51
C ARG A 232 20.37 10.39 -34.28
N ASN A 233 19.81 10.10 -33.10
CA ASN A 233 20.56 10.05 -31.84
C ASN A 233 20.41 8.67 -31.17
N THR A 234 21.29 7.74 -31.57
CA THR A 234 21.31 6.36 -31.05
C THR A 234 21.72 6.27 -29.60
N GLU A 235 22.54 7.21 -29.11
CA GLU A 235 22.94 7.29 -27.70
C GLU A 235 21.73 7.61 -26.81
N ALA A 236 20.95 8.63 -27.18
CA ALA A 236 19.73 8.98 -26.45
C ALA A 236 18.74 7.80 -26.42
N LEU A 237 18.53 7.12 -27.56
CA LEU A 237 17.69 5.92 -27.62
C LEU A 237 18.21 4.80 -26.69
N SER A 238 19.53 4.60 -26.63
CA SER A 238 20.13 3.60 -25.75
C SER A 238 19.91 3.92 -24.26
N GLN A 239 20.05 5.19 -23.86
CA GLN A 239 19.82 5.62 -22.48
C GLN A 239 18.36 5.40 -22.05
N VAL A 240 17.42 5.81 -22.90
CA VAL A 240 15.98 5.62 -22.66
C VAL A 240 15.61 4.13 -22.61
N SER A 241 16.13 3.32 -23.55
CA SER A 241 15.92 1.88 -23.58
C SER A 241 16.42 1.19 -22.29
N ARG A 242 17.64 1.50 -21.85
CA ARG A 242 18.21 0.94 -20.61
C ARG A 242 17.41 1.35 -19.37
N HIS A 243 16.91 2.58 -19.34
CA HIS A 243 16.06 3.06 -18.25
C HIS A 243 14.77 2.22 -18.16
N PHE A 244 14.02 2.09 -19.26
CA PHE A 244 12.78 1.30 -19.26
C PHE A 244 13.01 -0.19 -19.04
N GLU A 245 14.14 -0.76 -19.50
CA GLU A 245 14.54 -2.13 -19.15
C GLU A 245 14.81 -2.30 -17.65
N SER A 246 15.37 -1.28 -16.99
CA SER A 246 15.56 -1.29 -15.53
C SER A 246 14.21 -1.25 -14.83
N VAL A 247 13.33 -0.33 -15.23
CA VAL A 247 11.97 -0.19 -14.64
C VAL A 247 11.18 -1.48 -14.82
N LEU A 248 11.23 -2.11 -16.00
CA LEU A 248 10.56 -3.39 -16.25
C LEU A 248 11.12 -4.52 -15.38
N ARG A 249 12.44 -4.57 -15.18
CA ARG A 249 13.06 -5.55 -14.28
C ARG A 249 12.66 -5.34 -12.81
N ASP A 250 12.65 -4.09 -12.37
CA ASP A 250 12.25 -3.74 -11.00
C ASP A 250 10.77 -4.09 -10.78
N SER A 251 9.89 -3.72 -11.72
CA SER A 251 8.47 -4.08 -11.71
C SER A 251 8.25 -5.60 -11.66
N LYS A 252 8.97 -6.38 -12.48
CA LYS A 252 8.89 -7.86 -12.43
C LYS A 252 9.26 -8.40 -11.06
N ARG A 253 10.37 -7.92 -10.47
CA ARG A 253 10.80 -8.34 -9.12
C ARG A 253 9.77 -7.98 -8.06
N GLU A 254 9.14 -6.82 -8.14
CA GLU A 254 8.07 -6.42 -7.23
C GLU A 254 6.85 -7.32 -7.37
N THR A 255 6.44 -7.66 -8.60
CA THR A 255 5.33 -8.60 -8.81
C THR A 255 5.64 -10.00 -8.28
N GLU A 256 6.85 -10.51 -8.48
CA GLU A 256 7.28 -11.81 -7.94
C GLU A 256 7.29 -11.81 -6.40
N LYS A 257 7.73 -10.71 -5.79
CA LYS A 257 7.65 -10.52 -4.33
C LYS A 257 6.21 -10.47 -3.85
N ALA A 258 5.33 -9.75 -4.53
CA ALA A 258 3.91 -9.70 -4.18
C ALA A 258 3.24 -11.08 -4.28
N ILE A 259 3.54 -11.83 -5.34
CA ILE A 259 3.02 -13.20 -5.53
C ILE A 259 3.53 -14.14 -4.42
N SER A 260 4.82 -14.09 -4.08
CA SER A 260 5.37 -14.93 -3.01
C SER A 260 4.79 -14.57 -1.64
N GLN A 261 4.63 -13.28 -1.33
CA GLN A 261 3.98 -12.84 -0.10
C GLN A 261 2.51 -13.28 -0.04
N ALA A 262 1.76 -13.17 -1.13
CA ALA A 262 0.38 -13.64 -1.20
C ALA A 262 0.28 -15.15 -0.94
N ARG A 263 1.16 -15.95 -1.54
CA ARG A 263 1.24 -17.41 -1.29
C ARG A 263 1.58 -17.74 0.16
N GLU A 264 2.51 -17.01 0.77
CA GLU A 264 2.83 -17.20 2.19
C GLU A 264 1.64 -16.88 3.10
N GLN A 265 0.92 -15.79 2.80
CA GLN A 265 -0.28 -15.41 3.53
C GLN A 265 -1.39 -16.47 3.38
N GLU A 266 -1.59 -16.99 2.18
CA GLU A 266 -2.54 -18.07 1.90
C GLU A 266 -2.18 -19.33 2.71
N LEU A 267 -0.92 -19.77 2.70
CA LEU A 267 -0.46 -20.91 3.50
C LEU A 267 -0.57 -20.68 5.02
N ARG A 268 -0.45 -19.43 5.49
CA ARG A 268 -0.71 -19.09 6.89
C ARG A 268 -2.20 -19.16 7.21
N ALA A 269 -3.05 -18.66 6.32
CA ALA A 269 -4.51 -18.71 6.47
C ALA A 269 -5.02 -20.16 6.53
N ILE A 270 -4.58 -21.03 5.59
CA ILE A 270 -4.93 -22.46 5.59
C ILE A 270 -4.50 -23.14 6.90
N ARG A 271 -3.30 -22.82 7.41
CA ARG A 271 -2.83 -23.38 8.70
C ARG A 271 -3.63 -22.87 9.88
N ALA A 272 -3.97 -21.59 9.91
CA ALA A 272 -4.78 -20.99 10.96
C ALA A 272 -6.19 -21.59 10.97
N GLU A 273 -6.80 -21.77 9.80
CA GLU A 273 -8.09 -22.44 9.65
C GLU A 273 -8.03 -23.89 10.12
N GLY A 274 -7.00 -24.64 9.73
CA GLY A 274 -6.78 -26.01 10.19
C GLY A 274 -6.61 -26.13 11.70
N LEU A 275 -5.93 -25.17 12.35
CA LEU A 275 -5.82 -25.10 13.81
C LEU A 275 -7.15 -24.72 14.46
N GLY A 276 -7.87 -23.76 13.89
CA GLY A 276 -9.20 -23.34 14.37
C GLY A 276 -10.19 -24.49 14.35
N ASN A 277 -10.22 -25.29 13.28
CA ASN A 277 -11.07 -26.46 13.17
C ASN A 277 -10.71 -27.53 14.22
N ARG A 278 -9.42 -27.78 14.47
CA ARG A 278 -8.99 -28.72 15.54
C ARG A 278 -9.41 -28.24 16.92
N LEU A 279 -9.15 -26.98 17.25
CA LEU A 279 -9.55 -26.38 18.53
C LEU A 279 -11.07 -26.41 18.71
N ALA A 280 -11.85 -26.17 17.65
CA ALA A 280 -13.30 -26.30 17.69
C ALA A 280 -13.73 -27.72 18.03
N THR A 281 -13.14 -28.74 17.37
CA THR A 281 -13.44 -30.15 17.68
C THR A 281 -13.04 -30.54 19.11
N ASP A 282 -11.92 -30.02 19.62
CA ASP A 282 -11.48 -30.31 20.99
C ASP A 282 -12.39 -29.64 22.02
N LEU A 283 -12.84 -28.40 21.76
CA LEU A 283 -13.82 -27.71 22.60
C LEU A 283 -15.16 -28.44 22.64
N GLU A 284 -15.63 -28.99 21.52
CA GLU A 284 -16.86 -29.79 21.49
C GLU A 284 -16.74 -31.06 22.33
N LYS A 285 -15.61 -31.78 22.24
CA LYS A 285 -15.33 -32.95 23.08
C LYS A 285 -15.33 -32.60 24.56
N VAL A 286 -14.57 -31.56 24.95
CA VAL A 286 -14.49 -31.13 26.36
C VAL A 286 -15.87 -30.69 26.87
N ARG A 287 -16.69 -30.04 26.04
CA ARG A 287 -18.08 -29.69 26.41
C ARG A 287 -18.95 -30.93 26.60
N ALA A 288 -18.82 -31.93 25.74
CA ALA A 288 -19.54 -33.19 25.90
C ALA A 288 -19.14 -33.93 27.19
N ASP A 289 -17.84 -34.03 27.46
CA ASP A 289 -17.30 -34.65 28.66
C ASP A 289 -17.76 -33.92 29.93
N ALA A 290 -17.77 -32.58 29.91
CA ALA A 290 -18.25 -31.76 31.02
C ALA A 290 -19.76 -31.96 31.25
N ALA A 291 -20.56 -32.09 30.19
CA ALA A 291 -21.99 -32.37 30.28
C ALA A 291 -22.24 -33.78 30.87
N GLU A 292 -21.45 -34.77 30.47
CA GLU A 292 -21.52 -36.13 31.02
C GLU A 292 -21.15 -36.15 32.52
N LEU A 293 -20.08 -35.47 32.91
CA LEU A 293 -19.67 -35.34 34.31
C LEU A 293 -20.72 -34.61 35.16
N ALA A 294 -21.32 -33.55 34.64
CA ALA A 294 -22.40 -32.84 35.32
C ALA A 294 -23.64 -33.74 35.51
N ALA A 295 -24.01 -34.52 34.50
CA ALA A 295 -25.11 -35.48 34.60
C ALA A 295 -24.83 -36.55 35.68
N ARG A 296 -23.60 -37.10 35.73
CA ARG A 296 -23.18 -38.05 36.76
C ARG A 296 -23.18 -37.44 38.16
N ALA A 297 -22.71 -36.20 38.30
CA ALA A 297 -22.73 -35.49 39.57
C ALA A 297 -24.16 -35.32 40.09
N ASN A 298 -25.09 -34.89 39.22
CA ASN A 298 -26.50 -34.76 39.57
C ASN A 298 -27.14 -36.10 39.94
N GLU A 299 -26.80 -37.18 39.23
CA GLU A 299 -27.28 -38.53 39.56
C GLU A 299 -26.77 -38.99 40.93
N LEU A 300 -25.49 -38.78 41.22
CA LEU A 300 -24.89 -39.12 42.51
C LEU A 300 -25.50 -38.29 43.65
N GLU A 301 -25.74 -37.00 43.43
CA GLU A 301 -26.40 -36.13 44.40
C GLU A 301 -27.84 -36.58 44.69
N LEU A 302 -28.59 -36.97 43.65
CA LEU A 302 -29.93 -37.54 43.82
C LEU A 302 -29.89 -38.84 44.61
N ARG A 303 -28.97 -39.76 44.28
CA ARG A 303 -28.81 -41.03 45.02
C ARG A 303 -28.43 -40.78 46.48
N LEU A 304 -27.53 -39.83 46.74
CA LEU A 304 -27.13 -39.46 48.09
C LEU A 304 -28.31 -38.88 48.88
N SER A 305 -29.12 -38.02 48.26
CA SER A 305 -30.32 -37.45 48.87
C SER A 305 -31.35 -38.54 49.23
N VAL A 306 -31.58 -39.49 48.33
CA VAL A 306 -32.46 -40.65 48.58
C VAL A 306 -31.93 -41.49 49.76
N GLU A 307 -30.65 -41.85 49.76
CA GLU A 307 -29.99 -42.56 50.85
C GLU A 307 -30.09 -41.81 52.19
N GLN A 308 -29.85 -40.49 52.19
CA GLN A 308 -29.99 -39.68 53.39
C GLN A 308 -31.43 -39.67 53.90
N SER A 309 -32.42 -39.57 53.00
CA SER A 309 -33.83 -39.63 53.37
C SER A 309 -34.22 -40.98 53.95
N ASN A 310 -33.75 -42.09 53.36
CA ASN A 310 -33.96 -43.44 53.87
C ASN A 310 -33.34 -43.60 55.26
N ARG A 311 -32.10 -43.14 55.48
CA ARG A 311 -31.46 -43.18 56.80
C ARG A 311 -32.18 -42.37 57.86
N VAL A 312 -32.81 -41.25 57.49
CA VAL A 312 -33.63 -40.47 58.43
C VAL A 312 -34.90 -41.24 58.80
N VAL A 313 -35.54 -41.90 57.82
CA VAL A 313 -36.70 -42.77 58.05
C VAL A 313 -36.33 -43.96 58.93
N ASP A 314 -35.24 -44.68 58.63
CA ASP A 314 -34.75 -45.80 59.43
C ASP A 314 -34.42 -45.39 60.86
N LYS A 315 -33.73 -44.23 61.03
CA LYS A 315 -33.47 -43.68 62.36
C LYS A 315 -34.76 -43.33 63.11
N SER A 316 -35.77 -42.77 62.42
CA SER A 316 -37.07 -42.50 63.03
C SER A 316 -37.74 -43.80 63.49
N HIS A 317 -37.76 -44.83 62.64
CA HIS A 317 -38.30 -46.14 62.99
C HIS A 317 -37.59 -46.75 64.19
N HIS A 318 -36.26 -46.72 64.25
CA HIS A 318 -35.52 -47.23 65.40
C HIS A 318 -35.81 -46.46 66.70
N VAL A 319 -36.03 -45.13 66.63
CA VAL A 319 -36.42 -44.32 67.80
C VAL A 319 -37.83 -44.66 68.25
N ASP A 320 -38.77 -44.80 67.31
CA ASP A 320 -40.16 -45.17 67.60
C ASP A 320 -40.24 -46.58 68.21
N ASP A 321 -39.51 -47.55 67.65
CA ASP A 321 -39.40 -48.92 68.17
C ASP A 321 -38.81 -48.93 69.59
N TYR A 322 -37.77 -48.12 69.83
CA TYR A 322 -37.16 -47.98 71.14
C TYR A 322 -38.14 -47.38 72.17
N GLU A 323 -38.86 -46.31 71.84
CA GLU A 323 -39.85 -45.69 72.73
C GLU A 323 -41.06 -46.61 72.99
N ALA A 324 -41.48 -47.38 71.98
CA ALA A 324 -42.51 -48.40 72.13
C ALA A 324 -42.06 -49.50 73.10
N LEU A 325 -40.85 -50.04 72.91
CA LEU A 325 -40.26 -51.04 73.81
C LEU A 325 -40.11 -50.48 75.23
N ARG A 326 -39.57 -49.27 75.37
CA ARG A 326 -39.40 -48.58 76.66
C ARG A 326 -40.74 -48.41 77.38
N THR A 327 -41.78 -47.94 76.68
CA THR A 327 -43.11 -47.78 77.25
C THR A 327 -43.70 -49.11 77.69
N GLN A 328 -43.53 -50.16 76.88
CA GLN A 328 -43.99 -51.51 77.21
C GLN A 328 -43.27 -52.07 78.44
N VAL A 329 -41.95 -51.93 78.52
CA VAL A 329 -41.14 -52.35 79.67
C VAL A 329 -41.54 -51.58 80.93
N ILE A 330 -41.71 -50.25 80.85
CA ILE A 330 -42.14 -49.43 82.00
C ILE A 330 -43.51 -49.87 82.51
N ARG A 331 -44.50 -50.07 81.62
CA ARG A 331 -45.85 -50.53 82.03
C ARG A 331 -45.79 -51.89 82.74
N ARG A 332 -44.99 -52.83 82.21
CA ARG A 332 -44.84 -54.16 82.80
C ARG A 332 -44.14 -54.14 84.14
N LEU A 333 -43.04 -53.38 84.26
CA LEU A 333 -42.37 -53.16 85.53
C LEU A 333 -43.28 -52.51 86.57
N ALA A 334 -44.13 -51.55 86.16
CA ALA A 334 -45.11 -50.94 87.05
C ALA A 334 -46.14 -51.97 87.56
N THR A 335 -46.71 -52.80 86.68
CA THR A 335 -47.63 -53.88 87.08
C THR A 335 -46.96 -54.90 88.02
N GLN A 336 -45.69 -55.23 87.76
CA GLN A 336 -44.92 -56.14 88.63
C GLN A 336 -44.62 -55.50 90.00
N ALA A 337 -44.32 -54.20 90.03
CA ALA A 337 -44.11 -53.45 91.26
C ALA A 337 -45.40 -53.37 92.09
N GLU A 338 -46.57 -53.21 91.45
CA GLU A 338 -47.88 -53.29 92.12
C GLU A 338 -48.11 -54.69 92.73
N LEU A 339 -47.89 -55.77 91.97
CA LEU A 339 -48.03 -57.14 92.47
C LEU A 339 -47.11 -57.44 93.68
N LEU A 340 -45.87 -56.94 93.64
CA LEU A 340 -44.95 -57.06 94.77
C LEU A 340 -45.36 -56.18 95.95
N GLY A 341 -45.93 -54.99 95.69
CA GLY A 341 -46.51 -54.12 96.69
C GLY A 341 -47.68 -54.78 97.43
N ASP A 342 -48.57 -55.44 96.69
CA ASP A 342 -49.70 -56.21 97.22
C ASP A 342 -49.22 -57.43 98.02
N GLY A 343 -48.21 -58.15 97.51
CA GLY A 343 -47.56 -59.25 98.25
C GLY A 343 -46.91 -58.78 99.56
N LEU A 344 -46.24 -57.63 99.55
CA LEU A 344 -45.64 -57.04 100.74
C LEU A 344 -46.70 -56.53 101.73
N HIS A 345 -47.82 -56.02 101.24
CA HIS A 345 -48.99 -55.70 102.06
C HIS A 345 -49.56 -56.97 102.72
N ALA A 346 -49.68 -58.08 102.00
CA ALA A 346 -50.13 -59.37 102.54
C ALA A 346 -49.19 -59.93 103.62
N LEU A 347 -47.86 -59.79 103.46
CA LEU A 347 -46.88 -60.15 104.50
C LEU A 347 -47.06 -59.33 105.78
N ARG A 348 -47.25 -58.01 105.63
CA ARG A 348 -47.44 -57.10 106.78
C ARG A 348 -48.71 -57.39 107.58
N HIS A 349 -49.70 -58.04 106.98
CA HIS A 349 -50.99 -58.38 107.61
C HIS A 349 -51.11 -59.88 107.96
N GLY A 350 -50.00 -60.62 108.01
CA GLY A 350 -49.96 -62.00 108.52
C GLY A 350 -50.50 -63.07 107.55
N SER A 351 -50.74 -62.73 106.28
CA SER A 351 -51.25 -63.65 105.26
C SER A 351 -50.12 -64.19 104.39
N THR A 352 -49.27 -65.05 104.97
CA THR A 352 -48.04 -65.55 104.33
C THR A 352 -48.29 -66.34 103.05
N GLY A 353 -49.33 -67.17 103.00
CA GLY A 353 -49.66 -67.94 101.78
C GLY A 353 -50.09 -67.08 100.60
N VAL A 354 -50.76 -65.94 100.86
CA VAL A 354 -51.17 -64.99 99.81
C VAL A 354 -49.96 -64.21 99.29
N ALA A 355 -49.05 -63.84 100.17
CA ALA A 355 -47.80 -63.17 99.79
C ALA A 355 -46.89 -64.05 98.92
N GLU A 356 -46.75 -65.34 99.24
CA GLU A 356 -46.00 -66.27 98.42
C GLU A 356 -46.58 -66.34 97.00
N GLU A 357 -47.90 -66.40 96.85
CA GLU A 357 -48.56 -66.43 95.54
C GLU A 357 -48.30 -65.15 94.71
N PHE A 358 -48.34 -63.96 95.33
CA PHE A 358 -48.05 -62.70 94.65
C PHE A 358 -46.57 -62.58 94.24
N VAL A 359 -45.66 -63.04 95.10
CA VAL A 359 -44.22 -63.08 94.79
C VAL A 359 -43.94 -64.07 93.66
N ASP A 360 -44.54 -65.25 93.68
CA ASP A 360 -44.32 -66.28 92.67
C ASP A 360 -44.88 -65.87 91.30
N ARG A 361 -46.05 -65.21 91.28
CA ARG A 361 -46.61 -64.59 90.07
C ARG A 361 -45.74 -63.46 89.54
N ALA A 362 -45.20 -62.59 90.40
CA ALA A 362 -44.29 -61.53 89.99
C ALA A 362 -42.97 -62.09 89.44
N LEU A 363 -42.38 -63.09 90.09
CA LEU A 363 -41.15 -63.76 89.64
C LEU A 363 -41.35 -64.48 88.31
N THR A 364 -42.47 -65.18 88.13
CA THR A 364 -42.81 -65.83 86.86
C THR A 364 -42.98 -64.80 85.73
N ALA A 365 -43.64 -63.68 86.01
CA ALA A 365 -43.80 -62.59 85.04
C ALA A 365 -42.46 -61.92 84.68
N ILE A 366 -41.57 -61.71 85.66
CA ILE A 366 -40.21 -61.17 85.44
C ILE A 366 -39.38 -62.17 84.61
N GLY A 367 -39.41 -63.46 84.95
CA GLY A 367 -38.69 -64.51 84.22
C GLY A 367 -39.15 -64.63 82.76
N GLY A 368 -40.46 -64.52 82.51
CA GLY A 368 -41.01 -64.47 81.16
C GLY A 368 -40.52 -63.25 80.36
N GLU A 369 -40.43 -62.08 80.99
CA GLU A 369 -39.96 -60.86 80.33
C GLU A 369 -38.47 -60.90 80.01
N VAL A 370 -37.63 -61.37 80.94
CA VAL A 370 -36.20 -61.54 80.71
C VAL A 370 -35.93 -62.48 79.54
N THR A 371 -36.72 -63.54 79.40
CA THR A 371 -36.58 -64.49 78.29
C THR A 371 -36.96 -63.83 76.96
N ARG A 372 -38.08 -63.09 76.92
CA ARG A 372 -38.52 -62.35 75.73
C ARG A 372 -37.54 -61.25 75.31
N LEU A 373 -36.97 -60.49 76.24
CA LEU A 373 -35.98 -59.46 75.93
C LEU A 373 -34.69 -60.05 75.36
N LYS A 374 -34.26 -61.22 75.86
CA LYS A 374 -33.12 -61.95 75.28
C LYS A 374 -33.40 -62.45 73.87
N GLU A 375 -34.62 -62.87 73.58
CA GLU A 375 -35.02 -63.28 72.23
C GLU A 375 -35.07 -62.10 71.25
N LEU A 376 -35.48 -60.91 71.70
CA LEU A 376 -35.47 -59.68 70.90
C LEU A 376 -34.05 -59.19 70.60
N ASP A 377 -33.12 -59.31 71.54
CA ASP A 377 -31.70 -58.93 71.38
C ASP A 377 -30.96 -59.86 70.39
N GLY A 378 -31.40 -61.12 70.26
CA GLY A 378 -30.87 -62.08 69.28
C GLY A 378 -31.35 -61.88 67.83
N GLY A 379 -32.29 -60.96 67.59
CA GLY A 379 -32.92 -60.72 66.29
C GLY A 379 -32.33 -59.57 65.47
N VAL A 380 -31.32 -58.86 65.96
CA VAL A 380 -30.67 -57.74 65.25
C VAL A 380 -29.36 -58.24 64.62
N GLN A 381 -29.42 -58.57 63.32
CA GLN A 381 -28.25 -58.73 62.45
C GLN A 381 -28.29 -57.71 61.32
#